data_AF-A0A0J6FZS7-F1
#
_entry.id   AF-A0A0J6FZS7-F1
#
_cell.length_a   1.000
_cell.length_b   1.000
_cell.length_c   1.000
_cell.angle_alpha   90.00
_cell.angle_beta   90.00
_cell.angle_gamma   90.00
#
_symmetry.space_group_name_H-M   'P 1'
#
loop_
_entity.id
_entity.type
_entity.pdbx_description
1 polymer ?
#
loop_
_entity_poly.entity_id
_entity_poly.type
_entity_poly.pdbx_seq_one_letter_code
_entity_poly.pdbx_strand_id
1 'polypeptide(L)'
;MRIALVIAVAVASLWLLVVEGAAAPAGQQDPIRIASVSIQYTYMGWGYVDERFHLVPARNGMGFIMRWTDKDGTGHAEQQVATDKVMALFAAARAPRIDRATGLGVVQQRAMAPATIARIRNRLFAARDCSPLQQRQWRAAQATADSVRTELEQLYRETIPWTDDSPSMTVRIVPERGAPLVFHSQSQKPFMLAWIHGMPSGRRDEEMDGPKATWSLPLSDALVEILPALSPARKRLAREQLVKVLARNLERRSPLSCSQDRGNAHAGS
;
A
#
# COMPACT_ATOMS: atom_id res chain seq x y z
N MET A 1 -70.52 35.82 -17.18
CA MET A 1 -70.79 35.32 -18.55
C MET A 1 -69.51 34.64 -19.07
N ARG A 2 -69.65 33.39 -19.58
CA ARG A 2 -68.61 32.46 -20.12
C ARG A 2 -67.78 31.72 -19.04
N ILE A 3 -68.14 30.51 -18.60
CA ILE A 3 -68.12 29.15 -19.19
C ILE A 3 -66.72 28.51 -19.21
N ALA A 4 -66.56 27.44 -18.40
CA ALA A 4 -65.85 26.17 -18.62
C ALA A 4 -65.59 25.54 -17.22
N LEU A 5 -66.36 24.61 -16.65
CA LEU A 5 -66.72 23.23 -17.05
C LEU A 5 -65.53 22.39 -17.53
N VAL A 6 -65.00 21.51 -16.66
CA VAL A 6 -64.70 20.11 -17.02
C VAL A 6 -64.93 19.20 -15.81
N ILE A 7 -65.81 18.22 -16.03
CA ILE A 7 -66.16 17.05 -15.24
C ILE A 7 -65.23 15.90 -15.66
N ALA A 8 -64.78 15.04 -14.73
CA ALA A 8 -64.73 13.57 -14.88
C ALA A 8 -63.94 12.95 -13.71
N VAL A 9 -64.59 12.21 -12.80
CA VAL A 9 -64.96 10.77 -12.87
C VAL A 9 -63.80 9.86 -12.44
N ALA A 10 -64.08 9.14 -11.36
CA ALA A 10 -63.28 8.09 -10.76
C ALA A 10 -63.08 6.89 -11.67
N VAL A 11 -61.90 6.27 -11.59
CA VAL A 11 -61.74 4.82 -11.75
C VAL A 11 -60.66 4.34 -10.77
N ALA A 12 -61.11 3.70 -9.70
CA ALA A 12 -60.29 2.81 -8.91
C ALA A 12 -59.99 1.56 -9.74
N SER A 13 -58.73 1.12 -9.77
CA SER A 13 -58.33 -0.28 -9.73
C SER A 13 -56.82 -0.44 -9.95
N LEU A 14 -56.31 -1.57 -9.43
CA LEU A 14 -55.24 -2.39 -9.99
C LEU A 14 -53.81 -2.31 -9.39
N TRP A 15 -53.61 -3.24 -8.45
CA TRP A 15 -52.56 -4.26 -8.37
C TRP A 15 -51.63 -4.20 -7.16
N LEU A 16 -52.08 -4.92 -6.11
CA LEU A 16 -51.25 -5.58 -5.11
C LEU A 16 -50.53 -6.78 -5.75
N LEU A 17 -49.22 -6.68 -5.90
CA LEU A 17 -48.31 -7.83 -5.97
C LEU A 17 -47.09 -7.50 -5.10
N VAL A 18 -47.27 -7.61 -3.78
CA VAL A 18 -46.15 -7.75 -2.85
C VAL A 18 -45.66 -9.18 -3.02
N VAL A 19 -44.59 -9.35 -3.80
CA VAL A 19 -43.80 -10.57 -3.76
C VAL A 19 -43.08 -10.56 -2.41
N GLU A 20 -43.69 -11.19 -1.41
CA GLU A 20 -43.00 -11.65 -0.21
C GLU A 20 -42.01 -12.74 -0.64
N GLY A 21 -40.87 -12.28 -1.16
CA GLY A 21 -39.68 -13.10 -1.21
C GLY A 21 -39.27 -13.37 0.23
N ALA A 22 -39.68 -14.52 0.75
CA ALA A 22 -39.16 -15.06 2.00
C ALA A 22 -37.63 -15.09 1.89
N ALA A 23 -36.97 -14.11 2.50
CA ALA A 23 -35.54 -14.14 2.69
C ALA A 23 -35.25 -15.39 3.51
N ALA A 24 -34.60 -16.37 2.89
CA ALA A 24 -34.07 -17.52 3.59
C ALA A 24 -33.29 -17.02 4.82
N PRO A 25 -33.44 -17.63 6.00
CA PRO A 25 -32.70 -17.22 7.18
C PRO A 25 -31.22 -17.23 6.79
N ALA A 26 -30.57 -16.06 6.90
CA ALA A 26 -29.15 -15.94 6.69
C ALA A 26 -28.50 -16.95 7.64
N GLY A 27 -28.05 -18.08 7.07
CA GLY A 27 -27.39 -19.13 7.83
C GLY A 27 -26.30 -18.47 8.64
N GLN A 28 -26.39 -18.61 9.97
CA GLN A 28 -25.44 -18.06 10.92
C GLN A 28 -24.08 -18.69 10.60
N GLN A 29 -23.31 -18.02 9.75
CA GLN A 29 -21.96 -18.44 9.43
C GLN A 29 -21.15 -18.28 10.70
N ASP A 30 -20.63 -19.40 11.23
CA ASP A 30 -19.70 -19.36 12.35
C ASP A 30 -18.62 -18.30 12.07
N PRO A 31 -18.31 -17.44 13.04
CA PRO A 31 -17.31 -16.40 12.83
C PRO A 31 -15.99 -17.05 12.44
N ILE A 32 -15.40 -16.59 11.33
CA ILE A 32 -14.15 -17.14 10.83
C ILE A 32 -13.05 -16.88 11.87
N ARG A 33 -12.39 -17.96 12.29
CA ARG A 33 -11.25 -17.92 13.22
C ARG A 33 -9.96 -18.26 12.48
N ILE A 34 -8.88 -17.59 12.86
CA ILE A 34 -7.55 -17.78 12.27
C ILE A 34 -6.70 -18.60 13.24
N ALA A 35 -6.25 -19.78 12.79
CA ALA A 35 -5.40 -20.66 13.57
C ALA A 35 -3.95 -20.15 13.64
N SER A 36 -3.43 -19.64 12.52
CA SER A 36 -2.11 -19.00 12.50
C SER A 36 -1.92 -18.08 11.29
N VAL A 37 -0.96 -17.16 11.41
CA VAL A 37 -0.41 -16.39 10.29
C VAL A 37 1.11 -16.54 10.30
N SER A 38 1.70 -16.82 9.16
CA SER A 38 3.15 -16.85 8.97
C SER A 38 3.55 -15.86 7.89
N ILE A 39 4.55 -15.05 8.15
CA ILE A 39 5.10 -14.08 7.21
C ILE A 39 6.60 -14.33 7.13
N GLN A 40 7.13 -14.45 5.92
CA GLN A 40 8.56 -14.51 5.67
C GLN A 40 8.93 -13.36 4.75
N TYR A 41 9.93 -12.59 5.14
CA TYR A 41 10.50 -11.53 4.32
C TYR A 41 12.00 -11.76 4.15
N THR A 42 12.46 -11.77 2.90
CA THR A 42 13.87 -11.80 2.57
C THR A 42 14.21 -10.64 1.67
N TYR A 43 15.41 -10.10 1.81
CA TYR A 43 15.98 -9.13 0.88
C TYR A 43 17.45 -9.46 0.63
N MET A 44 17.81 -9.49 -0.65
CA MET A 44 19.20 -9.64 -1.12
C MET A 44 19.57 -8.44 -2.00
N GLY A 45 20.72 -7.83 -1.73
CA GLY A 45 21.23 -6.66 -2.45
C GLY A 45 22.55 -6.19 -1.85
N TRP A 46 22.68 -4.90 -1.54
CA TRP A 46 23.81 -4.36 -0.76
C TRP A 46 23.87 -4.84 0.69
N GLY A 47 22.90 -5.64 1.11
CA GLY A 47 22.88 -6.32 2.40
C GLY A 47 21.96 -7.53 2.32
N TYR A 48 21.81 -8.20 3.45
CA TYR A 48 20.92 -9.34 3.60
C TYR A 48 19.97 -9.14 4.77
N VAL A 49 18.69 -9.43 4.53
CA VAL A 49 17.64 -9.53 5.53
C VAL A 49 16.92 -10.86 5.33
N ASP A 50 16.65 -11.56 6.43
CA ASP A 50 15.67 -12.65 6.53
C ASP A 50 14.92 -12.43 7.83
N GLU A 51 13.61 -12.27 7.75
CA GLU A 51 12.73 -12.11 8.90
C GLU A 51 11.58 -13.09 8.79
N ARG A 52 11.31 -13.82 9.87
CA ARG A 52 10.24 -14.81 9.93
C ARG A 52 9.34 -14.49 11.10
N PHE A 53 8.07 -14.22 10.82
CA PHE A 53 7.04 -13.88 11.80
C PHE A 53 6.02 -15.00 11.86
N HIS A 54 5.64 -15.38 13.07
CA HIS A 54 4.61 -16.37 13.32
C HIS A 54 3.64 -15.85 14.38
N LEU A 55 2.36 -15.79 14.01
CA LEU A 55 1.27 -15.32 14.85
C LEU A 55 0.33 -16.48 15.15
N VAL A 56 -0.02 -16.64 16.42
CA VAL A 56 -1.01 -17.61 16.89
C VAL A 56 -1.98 -16.92 17.87
N PRO A 57 -3.25 -17.39 17.97
CA PRO A 57 -4.18 -16.88 18.96
C PRO A 57 -3.58 -16.91 20.37
N ALA A 58 -3.74 -15.81 21.11
CA ALA A 58 -3.30 -15.75 22.50
C ALA A 58 -4.15 -16.69 23.36
N ARG A 59 -3.53 -17.37 24.34
CA ARG A 59 -4.24 -18.33 25.22
C ARG A 59 -5.36 -17.69 26.04
N ASN A 60 -5.25 -16.40 26.33
CA ASN A 60 -6.26 -15.62 27.05
C ASN A 60 -7.43 -15.18 26.14
N GLY A 61 -7.44 -15.58 24.86
CA GLY A 61 -8.46 -15.20 23.88
C GLY A 61 -8.36 -13.74 23.40
N MET A 62 -7.38 -12.98 23.87
CA MET A 62 -7.23 -11.56 23.53
C MET A 62 -6.16 -11.35 22.47
N GLY A 63 -6.56 -11.43 21.20
CA GLY A 63 -5.68 -11.16 20.06
C GLY A 63 -4.76 -12.33 19.71
N PHE A 64 -3.62 -11.97 19.14
CA PHE A 64 -2.58 -12.88 18.67
C PHE A 64 -1.27 -12.57 19.36
N ILE A 65 -0.48 -13.59 19.61
CA ILE A 65 0.92 -13.45 20.01
C ILE A 65 1.78 -13.67 18.77
N MET A 66 2.60 -12.68 18.45
CA MET A 66 3.60 -12.74 17.40
C MET A 66 4.96 -13.06 18.00
N ARG A 67 5.60 -14.10 17.45
CA ARG A 67 7.02 -14.41 17.62
C ARG A 67 7.72 -14.16 16.30
N TRP A 68 8.92 -13.60 16.33
CA TRP A 68 9.71 -13.48 15.11
C TRP A 68 11.20 -13.65 15.34
N THR A 69 11.88 -14.07 14.29
CA THR A 69 13.32 -14.24 14.23
C THR A 69 13.92 -13.42 13.09
N ASP A 70 15.14 -12.94 13.28
CA ASP A 70 15.94 -12.33 12.22
C ASP A 70 16.80 -13.35 11.46
N LYS A 71 17.69 -12.83 10.61
CA LYS A 71 18.56 -13.62 9.72
C LYS A 71 19.52 -14.54 10.46
N ASP A 72 19.86 -14.19 11.70
CA ASP A 72 20.79 -14.93 12.54
C ASP A 72 20.02 -15.98 13.38
N GLY A 73 18.71 -16.08 13.18
CA GLY A 73 17.80 -16.91 13.97
C GLY A 73 17.51 -16.33 15.35
N THR A 74 17.91 -15.07 15.60
CA THR A 74 17.73 -14.44 16.91
C THR A 74 16.25 -14.18 17.14
N GLY A 75 15.70 -14.84 18.16
CA GLY A 75 14.32 -14.62 18.59
C GLY A 75 14.16 -13.26 19.27
N HIS A 76 13.11 -12.55 18.89
CA HIS A 76 12.73 -11.29 19.54
C HIS A 76 11.63 -11.50 20.59
N ALA A 77 11.45 -10.50 21.46
CA ALA A 77 10.39 -10.51 22.45
C ALA A 77 9.01 -10.66 21.80
N GLU A 78 8.12 -11.40 22.45
CA GLU A 78 6.75 -11.57 22.00
C GLU A 78 6.02 -10.22 21.90
N GLN A 79 5.27 -10.04 20.82
CA GLN A 79 4.44 -8.85 20.63
C GLN A 79 2.97 -9.26 20.49
N GLN A 80 2.09 -8.59 21.24
CA GLN A 80 0.66 -8.75 21.08
C GLN A 80 0.18 -8.00 19.83
N VAL A 81 -0.65 -8.66 19.03
CA VAL A 81 -1.31 -8.11 17.84
C VAL A 81 -2.81 -8.23 18.03
N ALA A 82 -3.53 -7.14 17.84
CA ALA A 82 -4.98 -7.12 18.04
C ALA A 82 -5.71 -7.94 16.96
N THR A 83 -6.83 -8.56 17.34
CA THR A 83 -7.62 -9.44 16.46
C THR A 83 -8.10 -8.71 15.21
N ASP A 84 -8.54 -7.47 15.34
CA ASP A 84 -9.03 -6.64 14.23
C ASP A 84 -7.95 -6.45 13.14
N LYS A 85 -6.68 -6.32 13.52
CA LYS A 85 -5.56 -6.19 12.56
C LYS A 85 -5.33 -7.47 11.76
N VAL A 86 -5.34 -8.62 12.44
CA VAL A 86 -5.22 -9.94 11.77
C VAL A 86 -6.43 -10.21 10.87
N MET A 87 -7.63 -9.84 11.31
CA MET A 87 -8.83 -9.98 10.51
C MET A 87 -8.85 -9.00 9.32
N ALA A 88 -8.30 -7.79 9.46
CA ALA A 88 -8.12 -6.86 8.34
C ALA A 88 -7.17 -7.42 7.28
N LEU A 89 -6.07 -8.07 7.70
CA LEU A 89 -5.17 -8.78 6.78
C LEU A 89 -5.90 -9.92 6.05
N PHE A 90 -6.66 -10.73 6.78
CA PHE A 90 -7.43 -11.82 6.19
C PHE A 90 -8.48 -11.32 5.19
N ALA A 91 -9.19 -10.24 5.53
CA ALA A 91 -10.15 -9.61 4.63
C ALA A 91 -9.47 -9.05 3.37
N ALA A 92 -8.33 -8.36 3.52
CA ALA A 92 -7.56 -7.84 2.38
C ALA A 92 -7.02 -8.96 1.48
N ALA A 93 -6.63 -10.10 2.06
CA ALA A 93 -6.16 -11.28 1.31
C ALA A 93 -7.28 -12.00 0.54
N ARG A 94 -8.54 -11.85 0.97
CA ARG A 94 -9.72 -12.41 0.29
C ARG A 94 -10.42 -11.43 -0.64
N ALA A 95 -10.01 -10.17 -0.64
CA ALA A 95 -10.61 -9.16 -1.48
C ALA A 95 -10.49 -9.54 -2.96
N PRO A 96 -11.44 -9.10 -3.82
CA PRO A 96 -11.33 -9.26 -5.25
C PRO A 96 -10.00 -8.73 -5.77
N ARG A 97 -9.49 -9.33 -6.85
CA ARG A 97 -8.25 -8.87 -7.48
C ARG A 97 -8.44 -7.43 -7.98
N ILE A 98 -7.43 -6.61 -7.71
CA ILE A 98 -7.37 -5.22 -8.16
C ILE A 98 -6.36 -5.17 -9.30
N ASP A 99 -6.79 -4.67 -10.46
CA ASP A 99 -5.90 -4.49 -11.60
C ASP A 99 -4.84 -3.41 -11.34
N ARG A 100 -3.79 -3.41 -12.16
CA ARG A 100 -2.68 -2.48 -12.05
C ARG A 100 -3.10 -1.01 -12.15
N ALA A 101 -3.99 -0.66 -13.07
CA ALA A 101 -4.39 0.73 -13.27
C ALA A 101 -5.16 1.26 -12.05
N THR A 102 -6.10 0.47 -11.53
CA THR A 102 -6.87 0.79 -10.33
C THR A 102 -5.95 0.91 -9.11
N GLY A 103 -5.04 -0.04 -8.89
CA GLY A 103 -4.09 0.00 -7.78
C GLY A 103 -3.15 1.21 -7.84
N LEU A 104 -2.63 1.53 -9.04
CA LEU A 104 -1.80 2.72 -9.25
C LEU A 104 -2.56 4.03 -9.01
N GLY A 105 -3.85 4.09 -9.36
CA GLY A 105 -4.70 5.25 -9.05
C GLY A 105 -4.73 5.55 -7.55
N VAL A 106 -4.84 4.52 -6.70
CA VAL A 106 -4.80 4.68 -5.24
C VAL A 106 -3.42 5.13 -4.75
N VAL A 107 -2.34 4.56 -5.30
CA VAL A 107 -0.96 4.98 -4.96
C VAL A 107 -0.74 6.45 -5.35
N GLN A 108 -1.23 6.86 -6.52
CA GLN A 108 -1.16 8.24 -7.00
C GLN A 108 -1.90 9.19 -6.06
N GLN A 109 -3.13 8.88 -5.66
CA GLN A 109 -3.86 9.68 -4.67
C GLN A 109 -3.07 9.83 -3.37
N ARG A 110 -2.43 8.75 -2.88
CA ARG A 110 -1.60 8.82 -1.67
C ARG A 110 -0.31 9.60 -1.85
N ALA A 111 0.30 9.57 -3.03
CA ALA A 111 1.50 10.34 -3.34
C ALA A 111 1.16 11.84 -3.41
N MET A 112 0.04 12.19 -4.05
CA MET A 112 -0.41 13.57 -4.27
C MET A 112 -1.01 14.24 -3.04
N ALA A 113 -1.31 13.49 -1.97
CA ALA A 113 -1.83 14.09 -0.75
C ALA A 113 -0.87 15.19 -0.22
N PRO A 114 -1.36 16.37 0.21
CA PRO A 114 -0.51 17.50 0.60
C PRO A 114 0.52 17.13 1.69
N ALA A 115 0.13 16.30 2.66
CA ALA A 115 1.01 15.84 3.72
C ALA A 115 2.19 15.00 3.21
N THR A 116 2.01 14.19 2.15
CA THR A 116 3.12 13.42 1.57
C THR A 116 4.00 14.27 0.68
N ILE A 117 3.44 15.19 -0.11
CA ILE A 117 4.25 16.16 -0.86
C ILE A 117 5.15 16.96 0.10
N ALA A 118 4.60 17.42 1.24
CA ALA A 118 5.39 18.09 2.27
C ALA A 118 6.51 17.19 2.85
N ARG A 119 6.23 15.90 3.08
CA ARG A 119 7.26 14.94 3.54
C ARG A 119 8.35 14.69 2.50
N ILE A 120 7.99 14.58 1.22
CA ILE A 120 8.93 14.46 0.10
C ILE A 120 9.82 15.71 0.07
N ARG A 121 9.22 16.90 0.09
CA ARG A 121 9.91 18.18 0.13
C ARG A 121 10.94 18.25 1.26
N ASN A 122 10.57 17.84 2.46
CA ASN A 122 11.44 17.87 3.63
C ASN A 122 12.58 16.84 3.59
N ARG A 123 12.44 15.79 2.78
CA ARG A 123 13.45 14.77 2.55
C ARG A 123 14.51 15.19 1.53
N LEU A 124 14.20 16.16 0.67
CA LEU A 124 15.11 16.63 -0.37
C LEU A 124 16.38 17.25 0.22
N PHE A 125 17.53 16.76 -0.21
CA PHE A 125 18.84 17.33 0.10
C PHE A 125 19.11 18.56 -0.78
N ALA A 126 19.29 19.72 -0.14
CA ALA A 126 19.76 20.92 -0.81
C ALA A 126 21.26 21.10 -0.51
N ALA A 127 21.99 21.69 -1.44
CA ALA A 127 23.42 21.93 -1.28
C ALA A 127 23.70 22.85 -0.06
N ARG A 128 24.82 22.62 0.63
CA ARG A 128 25.14 23.28 1.91
C ARG A 128 25.48 24.76 1.77
N ASP A 129 25.86 25.18 0.58
CA ASP A 129 26.20 26.56 0.19
C ASP A 129 24.97 27.46 0.00
N CYS A 130 23.76 26.88 -0.08
CA CYS A 130 22.51 27.62 -0.18
C CYS A 130 22.10 28.21 1.19
N SER A 131 21.64 29.46 1.21
CA SER A 131 20.99 30.02 2.41
C SER A 131 19.71 29.24 2.77
N PRO A 132 19.25 29.25 4.04
CA PRO A 132 18.04 28.54 4.44
C PRO A 132 16.79 28.90 3.63
N LEU A 133 16.66 30.15 3.18
CA LEU A 133 15.56 30.60 2.33
C LEU A 133 15.65 29.98 0.92
N GLN A 134 16.83 29.99 0.31
CA GLN A 134 17.07 29.37 -0.99
C GLN A 134 16.86 27.86 -0.94
N GLN A 135 17.27 27.20 0.14
CA GLN A 135 16.99 25.77 0.33
C GLN A 135 15.48 25.49 0.37
N ARG A 136 14.70 26.31 1.08
CA ARG A 136 13.23 26.16 1.12
C ARG A 136 12.59 26.38 -0.25
N GLN A 137 12.99 27.44 -0.95
CA GLN A 137 12.49 27.75 -2.29
C GLN A 137 12.83 26.65 -3.30
N TRP A 138 14.08 26.18 -3.30
CA TRP A 138 14.53 25.08 -4.15
C TRP A 138 13.72 23.81 -3.88
N ARG A 139 13.58 23.39 -2.61
CA ARG A 139 12.77 22.21 -2.25
C ARG A 139 11.32 22.36 -2.70
N ALA A 140 10.74 23.56 -2.57
CA ALA A 140 9.37 23.83 -3.01
C ALA A 140 9.23 23.74 -4.53
N ALA A 141 10.21 24.24 -5.29
CA ALA A 141 10.24 24.14 -6.73
C ALA A 141 10.43 22.70 -7.24
N GLN A 142 11.17 21.87 -6.50
CA GLN A 142 11.38 20.46 -6.89
C GLN A 142 10.22 19.53 -6.54
N ALA A 143 9.58 19.71 -5.37
CA ALA A 143 8.48 18.86 -4.91
C ALA A 143 7.13 19.53 -5.13
N THR A 144 6.73 19.65 -6.40
CA THR A 144 5.39 20.05 -6.85
C THR A 144 4.50 18.83 -7.05
N ALA A 145 3.19 19.00 -7.13
CA ALA A 145 2.30 17.87 -7.44
C ALA A 145 2.63 17.25 -8.81
N ASP A 146 2.93 18.08 -9.80
CA ASP A 146 3.27 17.63 -11.15
C ASP A 146 4.58 16.84 -11.18
N SER A 147 5.65 17.33 -10.53
CA SER A 147 6.92 16.61 -10.50
C SER A 147 6.78 15.26 -9.79
N VAL A 148 6.07 15.22 -8.65
CA VAL A 148 5.83 13.97 -7.92
C VAL A 148 4.99 13.00 -8.77
N ARG A 149 4.01 13.48 -9.53
CA ARG A 149 3.19 12.65 -10.43
C ARG A 149 4.06 12.05 -11.54
N THR A 150 4.86 12.87 -12.21
CA THR A 150 5.76 12.42 -13.28
C THR A 150 6.76 11.38 -12.76
N GLU A 151 7.37 11.60 -11.59
CA GLU A 151 8.29 10.64 -11.00
C GLU A 151 7.61 9.33 -10.60
N LEU A 152 6.39 9.40 -10.07
CA LEU A 152 5.62 8.22 -9.72
C LEU A 152 5.31 7.37 -10.96
N GLU A 153 4.85 8.03 -12.04
CA GLU A 153 4.58 7.35 -13.30
C GLU A 153 5.84 6.70 -13.87
N GLN A 154 6.97 7.41 -13.86
CA GLN A 154 8.25 6.87 -14.31
C GLN A 154 8.68 5.65 -13.46
N LEU A 155 8.60 5.76 -12.13
CA LEU A 155 8.93 4.70 -11.19
C LEU A 155 8.13 3.43 -11.48
N TYR A 156 6.83 3.55 -11.75
CA TYR A 156 5.99 2.38 -12.00
C TYR A 156 6.01 1.91 -13.46
N ARG A 157 6.37 2.75 -14.43
CA ARG A 157 6.63 2.35 -15.84
C ARG A 157 7.96 1.61 -16.02
N GLU A 158 8.95 1.82 -15.17
CA GLU A 158 10.23 1.13 -15.24
C GLU A 158 10.02 -0.40 -15.16
N THR A 159 10.47 -1.11 -16.19
CA THR A 159 10.39 -2.58 -16.32
C THR A 159 11.72 -3.26 -16.03
N ILE A 160 12.83 -2.53 -16.10
CA ILE A 160 14.16 -3.05 -15.81
C ILE A 160 14.27 -3.27 -14.29
N PRO A 161 14.54 -4.50 -13.83
CA PRO A 161 14.79 -4.76 -12.42
C PRO A 161 15.98 -3.94 -11.92
N TRP A 162 15.87 -3.37 -10.73
CA TRP A 162 17.03 -2.84 -10.01
C TRP A 162 17.95 -4.00 -9.62
N THR A 163 19.23 -3.92 -9.97
CA THR A 163 20.18 -5.03 -9.80
C THR A 163 20.43 -5.39 -8.33
N ASP A 164 20.34 -4.41 -7.43
CA ASP A 164 20.76 -4.57 -6.03
C ASP A 164 19.57 -4.52 -5.04
N ASP A 165 18.38 -4.86 -5.53
CA ASP A 165 17.16 -4.88 -4.73
C ASP A 165 16.33 -6.13 -5.03
N SER A 166 16.61 -7.26 -4.40
CA SER A 166 15.86 -8.51 -4.60
C SER A 166 15.04 -8.85 -3.35
N PRO A 167 13.89 -8.16 -3.11
CA PRO A 167 13.00 -8.51 -2.02
C PRO A 167 12.12 -9.71 -2.38
N SER A 168 11.73 -10.49 -1.38
CA SER A 168 10.66 -11.46 -1.46
C SER A 168 9.90 -11.46 -0.14
N MET A 169 8.58 -11.44 -0.22
CA MET A 169 7.71 -11.61 0.94
C MET A 169 6.70 -12.69 0.63
N THR A 170 6.53 -13.65 1.54
CA THR A 170 5.48 -14.67 1.49
C THR A 170 4.65 -14.59 2.75
N VAL A 171 3.33 -14.65 2.60
CA VAL A 171 2.39 -14.63 3.70
C VAL A 171 1.46 -15.82 3.57
N ARG A 172 1.28 -16.54 4.66
CA ARG A 172 0.39 -17.70 4.78
C ARG A 172 -0.56 -17.47 5.95
N ILE A 173 -1.85 -17.46 5.66
CA ILE A 173 -2.91 -17.35 6.65
C ILE A 173 -3.64 -18.69 6.70
N VAL A 174 -3.64 -19.32 7.87
CA VAL A 174 -4.30 -20.61 8.10
C VAL A 174 -5.56 -20.35 8.93
N PRO A 175 -6.76 -20.40 8.33
CA PRO A 175 -8.00 -20.38 9.10
C PRO A 175 -8.15 -21.69 9.88
N GLU A 176 -8.91 -21.69 10.99
CA GLU A 176 -9.26 -22.92 11.72
C GLU A 176 -10.09 -23.88 10.87
N ARG A 177 -10.87 -23.33 9.93
CA ARG A 177 -11.68 -24.07 8.97
C ARG A 177 -11.49 -23.50 7.56
N GLY A 178 -11.35 -24.38 6.58
CA GLY A 178 -11.17 -24.01 5.16
C GLY A 178 -9.72 -24.06 4.70
N ALA A 179 -9.50 -23.64 3.45
CA ALA A 179 -8.18 -23.70 2.82
C ALA A 179 -7.26 -22.56 3.31
N PRO A 180 -5.95 -22.83 3.51
CA PRO A 180 -4.97 -21.77 3.73
C PRO A 180 -4.94 -20.78 2.57
N LEU A 181 -4.79 -19.50 2.90
CA LEU A 181 -4.49 -18.46 1.92
C LEU A 181 -2.99 -18.23 1.91
N VAL A 182 -2.39 -18.30 0.73
CA VAL A 182 -0.99 -17.98 0.52
C VAL A 182 -0.89 -16.91 -0.53
N PHE A 183 -0.08 -15.90 -0.28
CA PHE A 183 0.26 -14.88 -1.25
C PHE A 183 1.69 -14.43 -1.08
N HIS A 184 2.29 -13.94 -2.15
CA HIS A 184 3.66 -13.49 -2.12
C HIS A 184 3.88 -12.28 -3.03
N SER A 185 4.97 -11.57 -2.82
CA SER A 185 5.42 -10.46 -3.66
C SER A 185 6.94 -10.44 -3.72
N GLN A 186 7.48 -10.20 -4.91
CA GLN A 186 8.90 -9.94 -5.17
C GLN A 186 9.13 -8.52 -5.71
N SER A 187 8.19 -7.62 -5.46
CA SER A 187 8.21 -6.29 -6.06
C SER A 187 9.28 -5.38 -5.46
N GLN A 188 10.04 -4.74 -6.35
CA GLN A 188 11.06 -3.76 -6.01
C GLN A 188 10.48 -2.38 -5.67
N LYS A 189 9.21 -2.16 -6.01
CA LYS A 189 8.58 -0.85 -5.90
C LYS A 189 8.01 -0.65 -4.49
N PRO A 190 7.77 0.61 -4.07
CA PRO A 190 7.14 0.89 -2.78
C PRO A 190 5.86 0.10 -2.56
N PHE A 191 5.57 -0.19 -1.28
CA PHE A 191 4.46 -1.06 -0.84
C PHE A 191 4.56 -2.53 -1.32
N MET A 192 5.65 -2.91 -1.98
CA MET A 192 5.80 -4.21 -2.63
C MET A 192 4.61 -4.57 -3.53
N LEU A 193 4.09 -3.58 -4.26
CA LEU A 193 2.91 -3.79 -5.09
C LEU A 193 3.15 -4.68 -6.30
N ALA A 194 2.04 -5.31 -6.66
CA ALA A 194 1.83 -6.65 -7.19
C ALA A 194 2.02 -7.76 -6.14
N TRP A 195 0.92 -8.48 -5.84
CA TRP A 195 0.87 -9.67 -5.01
C TRP A 195 0.27 -10.83 -5.79
N ILE A 196 0.83 -12.03 -5.71
CA ILE A 196 0.35 -13.22 -6.41
C ILE A 196 -0.16 -14.22 -5.38
N HIS A 197 -1.28 -14.88 -5.68
CA HIS A 197 -1.79 -16.00 -4.86
C HIS A 197 -1.01 -17.28 -5.13
N GLY A 198 -0.67 -17.99 -4.06
CA GLY A 198 0.13 -19.22 -4.10
C GLY A 198 1.55 -19.02 -3.57
N MET A 199 2.31 -20.12 -3.56
CA MET A 199 3.73 -20.08 -3.21
C MET A 199 4.53 -19.45 -4.36
N PRO A 200 5.62 -18.73 -4.07
CA PRO A 200 6.51 -18.23 -5.12
C PRO A 200 7.08 -19.39 -5.94
N SER A 201 7.14 -19.23 -7.26
CA SER A 201 7.95 -20.09 -8.10
C SER A 201 9.43 -19.70 -7.89
N GLY A 202 10.39 -20.63 -8.02
CA GLY A 202 11.80 -20.36 -7.69
C GLY A 202 12.52 -19.31 -8.54
N ARG A 203 11.83 -18.67 -9.49
CA ARG A 203 12.34 -17.55 -10.31
C ARG A 203 11.62 -16.26 -9.94
N ARG A 204 12.16 -15.12 -10.38
CA ARG A 204 11.41 -13.87 -10.30
C ARG A 204 10.14 -14.05 -11.12
N ASP A 205 8.98 -13.90 -10.49
CA ASP A 205 7.72 -14.12 -11.17
C ASP A 205 7.52 -12.98 -12.18
N GLU A 206 7.76 -13.30 -13.46
CA GLU A 206 7.44 -12.44 -14.60
C GLU A 206 5.94 -12.06 -14.60
N GLU A 207 5.12 -12.84 -13.91
CA GLU A 207 3.69 -12.66 -13.69
C GLU A 207 3.34 -11.50 -12.74
N MET A 208 4.31 -10.86 -12.08
CA MET A 208 4.07 -9.76 -11.14
C MET A 208 3.41 -8.54 -11.81
N ASP A 209 3.71 -8.26 -13.08
CA ASP A 209 3.00 -7.25 -13.86
C ASP A 209 1.84 -7.85 -14.69
N GLY A 210 1.56 -9.15 -14.53
CA GLY A 210 0.58 -9.91 -15.27
C GLY A 210 -0.80 -10.00 -14.62
N PRO A 211 -1.78 -10.66 -15.29
CA PRO A 211 -3.19 -10.71 -14.86
C PRO A 211 -3.42 -11.56 -13.59
N LYS A 212 -2.41 -12.32 -13.15
CA LYS A 212 -2.47 -13.11 -11.93
C LYS A 212 -2.15 -12.30 -10.68
N ALA A 213 -1.44 -11.17 -10.83
CA ALA A 213 -1.12 -10.29 -9.73
C ALA A 213 -2.30 -9.40 -9.34
N THR A 214 -2.48 -9.17 -8.04
CA THR A 214 -3.37 -8.17 -7.48
C THR A 214 -2.56 -6.97 -6.98
N TRP A 215 -2.96 -5.76 -7.39
CA TRP A 215 -2.33 -4.52 -7.00
C TRP A 215 -3.00 -3.94 -5.74
N SER A 216 -3.08 -4.76 -4.69
CA SER A 216 -3.81 -4.45 -3.47
C SER A 216 -2.96 -3.69 -2.46
N LEU A 217 -3.21 -2.38 -2.38
CA LEU A 217 -2.64 -1.54 -1.33
C LEU A 217 -3.18 -1.87 0.07
N PRO A 218 -4.48 -2.18 0.27
CA PRO A 218 -5.00 -2.62 1.57
C PRO A 218 -4.26 -3.83 2.15
N LEU A 219 -3.81 -4.76 1.29
CA LEU A 219 -3.03 -5.92 1.73
C LEU A 219 -1.68 -5.50 2.33
N SER A 220 -1.02 -4.55 1.67
CA SER A 220 0.27 -4.00 2.10
C SER A 220 0.13 -3.20 3.39
N ASP A 221 -0.94 -2.41 3.53
CA ASP A 221 -1.25 -1.66 4.74
C ASP A 221 -1.57 -2.58 5.93
N ALA A 222 -2.38 -3.62 5.72
CA ALA A 222 -2.71 -4.57 6.77
C ALA A 222 -1.46 -5.28 7.32
N LEU A 223 -0.49 -5.57 6.46
CA LEU A 223 0.81 -6.09 6.89
C LEU A 223 1.61 -5.07 7.70
N VAL A 224 1.65 -3.79 7.29
CA VAL A 224 2.33 -2.73 8.06
C VAL A 224 1.78 -2.61 9.48
N GLU A 225 0.46 -2.77 9.65
CA GLU A 225 -0.20 -2.68 10.95
C GLU A 225 0.12 -3.85 11.89
N ILE A 226 0.49 -5.01 11.34
CA ILE A 226 0.83 -6.22 12.10
C ILE A 226 2.33 -6.27 12.43
N LEU A 227 3.18 -5.89 11.47
CA LEU A 227 4.63 -6.06 11.58
C LEU A 227 5.26 -5.13 12.64
N PRO A 228 6.34 -5.55 13.33
CA PRO A 228 7.03 -4.72 14.31
C PRO A 228 7.56 -3.40 13.71
N ALA A 229 7.53 -2.33 14.49
CA ALA A 229 7.90 -0.98 14.04
C ALA A 229 9.31 -0.90 13.42
N LEU A 230 10.27 -1.65 13.98
CA LEU A 230 11.68 -1.61 13.56
C LEU A 230 12.01 -2.57 12.41
N SER A 231 11.10 -3.48 12.07
CA SER A 231 11.28 -4.51 11.05
C SER A 231 11.59 -3.91 9.67
N PRO A 232 12.66 -4.34 8.98
CA PRO A 232 12.85 -4.09 7.56
C PRO A 232 11.63 -4.41 6.68
N ALA A 233 10.92 -5.52 6.93
CA ALA A 233 9.70 -5.88 6.21
C ALA A 233 8.64 -4.78 6.32
N ARG A 234 8.41 -4.23 7.53
CA ARG A 234 7.48 -3.11 7.73
C ARG A 234 7.95 -1.86 6.97
N LYS A 235 9.23 -1.50 7.09
CA LYS A 235 9.81 -0.33 6.42
C LYS A 235 9.63 -0.41 4.90
N ARG A 236 9.74 -1.60 4.34
CA ARG A 236 9.58 -1.86 2.90
C ARG A 236 8.17 -1.57 2.41
N LEU A 237 7.18 -1.98 3.19
CA LEU A 237 5.75 -1.80 2.88
C LEU A 237 5.25 -0.40 3.23
N ALA A 238 5.92 0.33 4.12
CA ALA A 238 5.44 1.61 4.62
C ALA A 238 5.49 2.74 3.57
N ARG A 239 4.61 3.73 3.73
CA ARG A 239 4.56 4.95 2.89
C ARG A 239 5.87 5.72 2.88
N GLU A 240 6.64 5.65 3.96
CA GLU A 240 7.95 6.26 4.09
C GLU A 240 8.93 5.77 3.00
N GLN A 241 8.78 4.54 2.51
CA GLN A 241 9.58 4.03 1.39
C GLN A 241 9.23 4.75 0.09
N LEU A 242 7.95 4.99 -0.19
CA LEU A 242 7.52 5.80 -1.34
C LEU A 242 8.12 7.20 -1.27
N VAL A 243 7.99 7.87 -0.12
CA VAL A 243 8.54 9.21 0.11
C VAL A 243 10.04 9.24 -0.15
N LYS A 244 10.78 8.26 0.37
CA LYS A 244 12.23 8.15 0.22
C LYS A 244 12.64 7.97 -1.24
N VAL A 245 11.98 7.07 -1.97
CA VAL A 245 12.30 6.77 -3.38
C VAL A 245 11.98 7.98 -4.26
N LEU A 246 10.81 8.60 -4.10
CA LEU A 246 10.43 9.77 -4.90
C LEU A 246 11.33 10.97 -4.62
N ALA A 247 11.68 11.24 -3.35
CA ALA A 247 12.63 12.31 -3.02
C ALA A 247 13.99 12.09 -3.69
N ARG A 248 14.53 10.87 -3.60
CA ARG A 248 15.80 10.51 -4.26
C ARG A 248 15.73 10.65 -5.78
N ASN A 249 14.60 10.30 -6.40
CA ASN A 249 14.44 10.41 -7.85
C ASN A 249 14.40 11.88 -8.28
N LEU A 250 13.64 12.71 -7.57
CA LEU A 250 13.61 14.16 -7.79
C LEU A 250 15.01 14.76 -7.64
N GLU A 251 15.73 14.45 -6.55
CA GLU A 251 17.12 14.91 -6.34
C GLU A 251 18.06 14.57 -7.50
N ARG A 252 17.97 13.35 -8.04
CA ARG A 252 18.82 12.90 -9.16
C ARG A 252 18.56 13.65 -10.47
N ARG A 253 17.36 14.18 -10.66
CA ARG A 253 17.00 14.93 -11.88
C ARG A 253 17.29 16.42 -11.77
N SER A 254 17.44 16.95 -10.57
CA SER A 254 17.68 18.37 -10.35
C SER A 254 19.18 18.69 -10.37
N PRO A 255 19.62 19.76 -11.05
CA PRO A 255 20.98 20.27 -10.87
C PRO A 255 21.14 20.74 -9.42
N LEU A 256 22.16 20.22 -8.75
CA LEU A 256 22.57 20.62 -7.39
C LEU A 256 23.28 21.98 -7.44
N SER A 257 22.56 23.06 -7.73
CA SER A 257 23.16 24.40 -7.67
C SER A 257 22.15 25.48 -7.31
N CYS A 258 22.44 26.23 -6.26
CA CYS A 258 21.72 27.47 -5.91
C CYS A 258 22.29 28.70 -6.65
N SER A 259 23.02 28.51 -7.75
CA SER A 259 23.78 29.57 -8.42
C SER A 259 22.96 30.48 -9.34
N GLN A 260 21.62 30.51 -9.23
CA GLN A 260 20.79 31.29 -10.18
C GLN A 260 20.60 32.78 -9.84
N ASP A 261 21.11 33.31 -8.72
CA ASP A 261 20.92 34.74 -8.35
C ASP A 261 22.22 35.51 -8.06
N ARG A 262 23.29 35.33 -8.85
CA ARG A 262 24.46 36.23 -8.81
C ARG A 262 24.65 37.11 -10.05
N GLY A 263 23.72 37.11 -11.00
CA GLY A 263 23.81 37.93 -12.20
C GLY A 263 22.53 38.72 -12.43
N ASN A 264 22.32 39.81 -11.69
CA ASN A 264 21.51 40.99 -12.08
C ASN A 264 21.50 42.12 -11.03
N ALA A 265 22.58 42.29 -10.24
CA ALA A 265 22.70 43.41 -9.30
C ALA A 265 23.77 44.47 -9.70
N HIS A 266 24.41 44.32 -10.87
CA HIS A 266 25.39 45.29 -11.38
C HIS A 266 25.14 45.59 -12.86
N ALA A 267 24.04 46.28 -13.15
CA ALA A 267 23.84 47.02 -14.39
C ALA A 267 22.89 48.18 -14.10
N GLY A 268 23.42 49.28 -13.55
CA GLY A 268 22.61 50.45 -13.22
C GLY A 268 23.26 51.36 -12.18
N SER A 269 24.47 51.83 -12.45
CA SER A 269 25.03 53.05 -11.84
C SER A 269 25.85 53.78 -12.89
#